data_AF-A0A316BZ78-F1
#
_entry.id   AF-A0A316BZ78-F1
#
_cell.length_a   1.000
_cell.length_b   1.000
_cell.length_c   1.000
_cell.angle_alpha   90.00
_cell.angle_beta   90.00
_cell.angle_gamma   90.00
#
_symmetry.space_group_name_H-M   'P 1'
#
loop_
_entity.id
_entity.type
_entity.pdbx_description
1 polymer ?
#
loop_
_entity_poly.entity_id
_entity_poly.type
_entity_poly.pdbx_seq_one_letter_code
_entity_poly.pdbx_strand_id
1 'polypeptide(L)'
;MDLELGNKELIEKLPKEGVHCYPANASKITRNRIVSVIFFVIGVFLVLVGLLKVSDNMIKLGLLIVGGLSAVISILVFAQSFLIAKFRVAVDYNEKNVVLRYRYSKIAIPFENFDGRDGTPDQAEAIIDKNFKKDATYYLILDDVFEDACYQTSSSDLESVDDFKQLREECFAIAEAYGARNSKDKVKFYYEKSDSDVGSTEIDAVIEETRAEKKADEEAEALKRAEEQAAREAEEAAKEAEEKAEEKSDEE
;
A
#
# COMPACT_ATOMS: atom_id res chain seq x y z
N MET A 1 -39.14 -2.73 -4.35
CA MET A 1 -38.64 -1.39 -4.73
C MET A 1 -37.24 -1.63 -5.24
N ASP A 2 -37.08 -1.66 -6.56
CA ASP A 2 -35.78 -1.85 -7.19
C ASP A 2 -34.97 -0.57 -6.97
N LEU A 3 -33.98 -0.65 -6.06
CA LEU A 3 -32.93 0.34 -5.94
C LEU A 3 -32.07 0.21 -7.20
N GLU A 4 -32.42 0.96 -8.24
CA GLU A 4 -31.64 1.02 -9.46
C GLU A 4 -30.30 1.68 -9.13
N LEU A 5 -29.32 0.84 -8.83
CA LEU A 5 -27.92 1.20 -8.64
C LEU A 5 -27.34 1.65 -9.98
N GLY A 6 -26.75 2.83 -9.98
CA GLY A 6 -26.01 3.36 -11.11
C GLY A 6 -26.82 4.19 -12.10
N ASN A 7 -26.08 4.89 -12.97
CA ASN A 7 -26.63 5.69 -14.04
C ASN A 7 -26.94 4.80 -15.26
N LYS A 8 -28.22 4.51 -15.49
CA LYS A 8 -28.69 3.66 -16.59
C LYS A 8 -28.13 4.03 -17.95
N GLU A 9 -28.03 5.33 -18.26
CA GLU A 9 -27.51 5.80 -19.55
C GLU A 9 -26.03 5.47 -19.75
N LEU A 10 -25.26 5.42 -18.65
CA LEU A 10 -23.85 5.01 -18.67
C LEU A 10 -23.72 3.49 -18.69
N ILE A 11 -24.57 2.77 -17.94
CA ILE A 11 -24.60 1.30 -17.94
C ILE A 11 -24.90 0.77 -19.35
N GLU A 12 -25.81 1.39 -20.10
CA GLU A 12 -26.13 0.97 -21.47
C GLU A 12 -24.98 1.18 -22.47
N LYS A 13 -24.04 2.08 -22.17
CA LYS A 13 -22.84 2.33 -22.99
C LYS A 13 -21.72 1.33 -22.73
N LEU A 14 -21.76 0.60 -21.61
CA LEU A 14 -20.78 -0.43 -21.30
C LEU A 14 -20.98 -1.66 -22.22
N PRO A 15 -19.90 -2.41 -22.52
CA PRO A 15 -20.02 -3.71 -23.16
C PRO A 15 -21.02 -4.62 -22.42
N LYS A 16 -21.87 -5.31 -23.18
CA LYS A 16 -22.94 -6.17 -22.61
C LYS A 16 -22.48 -7.61 -22.38
N GLU A 17 -21.45 -8.04 -23.07
CA GLU A 17 -20.92 -9.39 -23.04
C GLU A 17 -19.42 -9.40 -23.36
N GLY A 18 -18.74 -10.45 -22.92
CA GLY A 18 -17.30 -10.63 -23.12
C GLY A 18 -16.47 -10.54 -21.84
N VAL A 19 -15.24 -11.05 -21.94
CA VAL A 19 -14.26 -10.99 -20.85
C VAL A 19 -12.99 -10.35 -21.39
N HIS A 20 -12.64 -9.18 -20.87
CA HIS A 20 -11.40 -8.50 -21.22
C HIS A 20 -10.34 -8.89 -20.20
N CYS A 21 -9.30 -9.59 -20.66
CA CYS A 21 -8.22 -10.08 -19.81
C CYS A 21 -6.98 -9.19 -19.97
N TYR A 22 -6.46 -8.70 -18.85
CA TYR A 22 -5.21 -7.95 -18.80
C TYR A 22 -4.12 -8.83 -18.19
N PRO A 23 -3.23 -9.39 -19.04
CA PRO A 23 -2.16 -10.28 -18.60
C PRO A 23 -1.10 -9.56 -17.78
N ALA A 24 -0.42 -10.33 -16.95
CA ALA A 24 0.71 -9.82 -16.18
C ALA A 24 1.97 -9.71 -17.04
N ASN A 25 2.89 -8.83 -16.62
CA ASN A 25 4.14 -8.62 -17.32
C ASN A 25 4.97 -9.90 -17.49
N ALA A 26 5.14 -10.35 -18.74
CA ALA A 26 5.86 -11.58 -19.08
C ALA A 26 7.34 -11.55 -18.67
N SER A 27 7.99 -10.37 -18.74
CA SER A 27 9.38 -10.20 -18.32
C SER A 27 9.54 -10.38 -16.81
N LYS A 28 8.65 -9.77 -16.01
CA LYS A 28 8.64 -9.97 -14.54
C LYS A 28 8.38 -11.42 -14.18
N ILE A 29 7.42 -12.08 -14.84
CA ILE A 29 7.13 -13.51 -14.62
C ILE A 29 8.36 -14.37 -14.90
N THR A 30 9.00 -14.16 -16.04
CA THR A 30 10.17 -14.93 -16.46
C THR A 30 11.33 -14.73 -15.51
N ARG A 31 11.61 -13.47 -15.12
CA ARG A 31 12.63 -13.15 -14.13
C ARG A 31 12.37 -13.85 -12.79
N ASN A 32 11.15 -13.78 -12.27
CA ASN A 32 10.79 -14.41 -11.01
C ASN A 32 10.94 -15.94 -11.09
N ARG A 33 10.60 -16.56 -12.22
CA ARG A 33 10.83 -18.00 -12.45
C ARG A 33 12.31 -18.35 -12.39
N ILE A 34 13.16 -17.62 -13.11
CA ILE A 34 14.61 -17.85 -13.14
C ILE A 34 15.21 -17.69 -11.73
N VAL A 35 14.88 -16.59 -11.06
CA VAL A 35 15.35 -16.31 -9.70
C VAL A 35 14.92 -17.42 -8.73
N SER A 36 13.66 -17.86 -8.80
CA SER A 36 13.16 -18.95 -7.96
C SER A 36 13.90 -20.26 -8.21
N VAL A 37 14.21 -20.60 -9.46
CA VAL A 37 15.00 -21.80 -9.78
C VAL A 37 16.41 -21.72 -9.19
N ILE A 38 17.07 -20.57 -9.32
CA ILE A 38 18.41 -20.37 -8.76
C ILE A 38 18.40 -20.52 -7.23
N PHE A 39 17.48 -19.84 -6.55
CA PHE A 39 17.37 -19.93 -5.09
C PHE A 39 16.97 -21.33 -4.62
N PHE A 40 16.14 -22.05 -5.39
CA PHE A 40 15.83 -23.44 -5.10
C PHE A 40 17.09 -24.32 -5.14
N VAL A 41 17.92 -24.20 -6.19
CA VAL A 41 19.16 -24.97 -6.32
C VAL A 41 20.12 -24.64 -5.16
N ILE A 42 20.26 -23.37 -4.80
CA ILE A 42 21.08 -22.94 -3.65
C ILE A 42 20.52 -23.50 -2.34
N GLY A 43 19.21 -23.43 -2.12
CA GLY A 43 18.55 -23.96 -0.92
C GLY A 43 18.77 -25.46 -0.76
N VAL A 44 18.58 -26.23 -1.84
CA VAL A 44 18.85 -27.68 -1.86
C VAL A 44 20.32 -27.97 -1.59
N PHE A 45 21.24 -27.20 -2.19
CA PHE A 45 22.67 -27.34 -1.93
C PHE A 45 23.01 -27.12 -0.45
N LEU A 46 22.47 -26.08 0.18
CA LEU A 46 22.69 -25.80 1.61
C LEU A 46 22.16 -26.94 2.49
N VAL A 47 20.98 -27.49 2.18
CA VAL A 47 20.43 -28.66 2.88
C VAL A 47 21.35 -29.87 2.75
N LEU A 48 21.84 -30.16 1.54
CA LEU A 48 22.75 -31.28 1.29
C LEU A 48 24.08 -31.11 2.04
N VAL A 49 24.65 -29.90 2.06
CA VAL A 49 25.88 -29.61 2.83
C VAL A 49 25.63 -29.81 4.32
N GLY A 50 24.52 -29.30 4.86
CA GLY A 50 24.15 -29.49 6.26
C GLY A 50 23.98 -30.96 6.64
N LEU A 51 23.39 -31.78 5.76
CA LEU A 51 23.21 -33.22 6.02
C LEU A 51 24.50 -34.02 5.92
N LEU A 52 25.33 -33.75 4.90
CA LEU A 52 26.43 -34.64 4.52
C LEU A 52 27.80 -34.20 5.04
N LYS A 53 28.02 -32.91 5.28
CA LYS A 53 29.36 -32.36 5.56
C LYS A 53 29.51 -31.68 6.92
N VAL A 54 28.41 -31.32 7.58
CA VAL A 54 28.46 -30.61 8.87
C VAL A 54 28.21 -31.58 10.02
N SER A 55 29.19 -31.71 10.92
CA SER A 55 29.10 -32.50 12.15
C SER A 55 28.57 -31.71 13.35
N ASP A 56 28.77 -30.38 13.35
CA ASP A 56 28.23 -29.49 14.38
C ASP A 56 26.70 -29.39 14.24
N ASN A 57 25.99 -29.82 15.28
CA ASN A 57 24.53 -29.87 15.29
C ASN A 57 23.87 -28.50 15.16
N MET A 58 24.48 -27.43 15.68
CA MET A 58 23.93 -26.07 15.61
C MET A 58 24.04 -25.51 14.19
N ILE A 59 25.21 -25.65 13.57
CA ILE A 59 25.43 -25.21 12.18
C ILE A 59 24.57 -26.03 11.21
N LYS A 60 24.48 -27.34 11.44
CA LYS A 60 23.62 -28.24 10.66
C LYS A 60 22.17 -27.82 10.71
N LEU A 61 21.64 -27.55 11.91
CA LEU A 61 20.25 -27.10 12.08
C LEU A 61 19.98 -25.77 11.34
N GLY A 62 20.92 -24.82 11.45
CA GLY A 62 20.82 -23.53 10.73
C GLY A 62 20.74 -23.70 9.21
N LEU A 63 21.64 -24.52 8.63
CA LEU A 63 21.65 -24.78 7.18
C LEU A 63 20.40 -25.50 6.71
N LEU A 64 19.88 -26.46 7.49
CA LEU A 64 18.64 -27.17 7.17
C LEU A 64 17.44 -26.23 7.15
N ILE A 65 17.31 -25.35 8.14
CA ILE A 65 16.19 -24.41 8.23
C ILE A 65 16.27 -23.38 7.10
N VAL A 66 17.43 -22.72 6.94
CA VAL A 66 17.60 -21.66 5.92
C VAL A 66 17.47 -22.24 4.51
N GLY A 67 18.15 -23.36 4.23
CA GLY A 67 18.07 -24.02 2.93
C GLY A 67 16.69 -24.59 2.63
N GLY A 68 16.04 -25.20 3.63
CA GLY A 68 14.68 -25.73 3.52
C GLY A 68 13.65 -24.63 3.26
N LEU A 69 13.67 -23.54 4.04
CA LEU A 69 12.77 -22.41 3.84
C LEU A 69 13.01 -21.74 2.48
N SER A 70 14.27 -21.55 2.08
CA SER A 70 14.62 -21.00 0.77
C SER A 70 14.04 -21.85 -0.37
N ALA A 71 14.16 -23.18 -0.28
CA ALA A 71 13.60 -24.09 -1.28
C ALA A 71 12.06 -24.05 -1.32
N VAL A 72 11.40 -24.06 -0.16
CA VAL A 72 9.93 -24.00 -0.06
C VAL A 72 9.40 -22.68 -0.61
N ILE A 73 9.98 -21.54 -0.20
CA ILE A 73 9.59 -20.22 -0.69
C ILE A 73 9.78 -20.15 -2.22
N SER A 74 10.88 -20.68 -2.74
CA SER A 74 11.15 -20.70 -4.17
C SER A 74 10.10 -21.49 -4.95
N ILE A 75 9.65 -22.65 -4.44
CA ILE A 75 8.57 -23.43 -5.06
C ILE A 75 7.26 -22.63 -5.08
N LEU A 76 6.92 -21.97 -3.97
CA LEU A 76 5.73 -21.14 -3.87
C LEU A 76 5.77 -20.00 -4.91
N VAL A 77 6.82 -19.19 -4.91
CA VAL A 77 6.97 -18.07 -5.86
C VAL A 77 6.93 -18.57 -7.31
N PHE A 78 7.53 -19.73 -7.59
CA PHE A 78 7.48 -20.36 -8.91
C PHE A 78 6.06 -20.78 -9.31
N ALA A 79 5.30 -21.43 -8.42
CA ALA A 79 3.93 -21.83 -8.68
C ALA A 79 3.01 -20.62 -8.91
N GLN A 80 3.16 -19.57 -8.11
CA GLN A 80 2.42 -18.32 -8.25
C GLN A 80 2.59 -17.70 -9.65
N SER A 81 3.78 -17.83 -10.24
CA SER A 81 4.08 -17.32 -11.58
C SER A 81 3.27 -17.98 -12.72
N PHE A 82 2.76 -19.20 -12.54
CA PHE A 82 1.85 -19.84 -13.50
C PHE A 82 0.42 -19.38 -13.33
N LEU A 83 0.03 -19.09 -12.09
CA LEU A 83 -1.30 -18.59 -11.80
C LEU A 83 -1.48 -17.19 -12.40
N ILE A 84 -0.54 -16.28 -12.14
CA ILE A 84 -0.65 -14.88 -12.57
C ILE A 84 -0.44 -14.71 -14.08
N ALA A 85 0.23 -15.65 -14.75
CA ALA A 85 0.50 -15.58 -16.18
C ALA A 85 -0.75 -15.59 -17.09
N LYS A 86 -1.90 -16.10 -16.61
CA LYS A 86 -3.12 -16.13 -17.43
C LYS A 86 -3.78 -14.76 -17.54
N PHE A 87 -3.97 -14.10 -16.40
CA PHE A 87 -4.45 -12.72 -16.30
C PHE A 87 -4.13 -12.19 -14.91
N ARG A 88 -3.83 -10.89 -14.81
CA ARG A 88 -3.65 -10.17 -13.56
C ARG A 88 -4.97 -9.56 -13.11
N VAL A 89 -5.67 -8.92 -14.04
CA VAL A 89 -7.00 -8.34 -13.88
C VAL A 89 -7.82 -8.76 -15.10
N ALA A 90 -9.09 -9.03 -14.90
CA ALA A 90 -10.04 -9.28 -15.96
C ALA A 90 -11.34 -8.55 -15.65
N VAL A 91 -11.93 -7.93 -16.66
CA VAL A 91 -13.25 -7.32 -16.59
C VAL A 91 -14.22 -8.29 -17.25
N ASP A 92 -15.06 -8.92 -16.45
CA ASP A 92 -16.05 -9.90 -16.90
C ASP A 92 -17.42 -9.22 -17.02
N TYR A 93 -17.81 -8.87 -18.26
CA TYR A 93 -19.11 -8.25 -18.53
C TYR A 93 -20.27 -9.25 -18.50
N ASN A 94 -19.99 -10.55 -18.63
CA ASN A 94 -21.03 -11.58 -18.56
C ASN A 94 -21.51 -11.78 -17.12
N GLU A 95 -20.56 -11.88 -16.18
CA GLU A 95 -20.85 -12.03 -14.76
C GLU A 95 -20.94 -10.69 -14.01
N LYS A 96 -20.63 -9.58 -14.69
CA LYS A 96 -20.57 -8.21 -14.12
C LYS A 96 -19.62 -8.08 -12.94
N ASN A 97 -18.42 -8.64 -13.10
CA ASN A 97 -17.40 -8.65 -12.05
C ASN A 97 -16.05 -8.13 -12.58
N VAL A 98 -15.36 -7.33 -11.79
CA VAL A 98 -13.93 -7.08 -11.94
C VAL A 98 -13.18 -8.16 -11.18
N VAL A 99 -12.51 -9.04 -11.90
CA VAL A 99 -11.79 -10.19 -11.35
C VAL A 99 -10.31 -9.88 -11.30
N LEU A 100 -9.73 -9.96 -10.12
CA LEU A 100 -8.31 -9.74 -9.89
C LEU A 100 -7.64 -10.97 -9.30
N ARG A 101 -6.42 -11.24 -9.79
CA ARG A 101 -5.61 -12.37 -9.36
C ARG A 101 -4.47 -11.87 -8.48
N TYR A 102 -4.72 -11.90 -7.18
CA TYR A 102 -3.75 -11.49 -6.16
C TYR A 102 -3.15 -12.72 -5.48
N ARG A 103 -1.83 -12.91 -5.65
CA ARG A 103 -1.09 -14.09 -5.15
C ARG A 103 -1.71 -15.40 -5.66
N TYR A 104 -2.31 -16.19 -4.77
CA TYR A 104 -2.99 -17.45 -5.06
C TYR A 104 -4.51 -17.31 -5.14
N SER A 105 -5.05 -16.15 -4.77
CA SER A 105 -6.48 -15.90 -4.68
C SER A 105 -7.00 -15.28 -5.98
N LYS A 106 -8.18 -15.74 -6.40
CA LYS A 106 -9.04 -15.06 -7.35
C LYS A 106 -10.05 -14.27 -6.53
N ILE A 107 -10.05 -12.95 -6.68
CA ILE A 107 -11.00 -12.05 -6.04
C ILE A 107 -11.90 -11.54 -7.17
N ALA A 108 -13.21 -11.56 -6.95
CA ALA A 108 -14.19 -11.08 -7.90
C ALA A 108 -15.00 -9.99 -7.21
N ILE A 109 -14.86 -8.76 -7.69
CA ILE A 109 -15.56 -7.59 -7.17
C ILE A 109 -16.75 -7.32 -8.09
N PRO A 110 -18.00 -7.39 -7.61
CA PRO A 110 -19.16 -7.05 -8.41
C PRO A 110 -19.12 -5.60 -8.90
N PHE A 111 -19.57 -5.32 -10.12
CA PHE A 111 -19.61 -3.96 -10.66
C PHE A 111 -20.39 -2.98 -9.77
N GLU A 112 -21.44 -3.46 -9.10
CA GLU A 112 -22.24 -2.67 -8.15
C GLU A 112 -21.47 -2.23 -6.90
N ASN A 113 -20.39 -2.93 -6.58
CA ASN A 113 -19.54 -2.69 -5.41
C ASN A 113 -18.18 -2.08 -5.81
N PHE A 114 -17.87 -2.09 -7.10
CA PHE A 114 -16.57 -1.76 -7.61
C PHE A 114 -16.35 -0.25 -7.66
N ASP A 115 -15.17 0.18 -7.19
CA ASP A 115 -14.71 1.55 -7.33
C ASP A 115 -13.26 1.58 -7.83
N GLY A 116 -13.06 2.21 -8.98
CA GLY A 116 -11.77 2.34 -9.64
C GLY A 116 -11.23 3.76 -9.49
N ARG A 117 -10.01 3.93 -8.98
CA ARG A 117 -9.40 5.25 -8.76
C ARG A 117 -7.92 5.27 -9.11
N ASP A 118 -7.41 6.44 -9.44
CA ASP A 118 -5.97 6.63 -9.54
C ASP A 118 -5.31 6.40 -8.17
N GLY A 119 -4.29 5.55 -8.16
CA GLY A 119 -3.48 5.27 -6.99
C GLY A 119 -2.22 6.12 -6.94
N THR A 120 -1.60 6.13 -5.77
CA THR A 120 -0.25 6.65 -5.57
C THR A 120 0.69 5.51 -5.21
N PRO A 121 1.99 5.61 -5.53
CA PRO A 121 2.97 4.65 -5.02
C PRO A 121 2.94 4.66 -3.49
N ASP A 122 3.14 3.49 -2.89
CA ASP A 122 3.39 3.43 -1.45
C ASP A 122 4.74 4.09 -1.12
N GLN A 123 5.04 4.33 0.16
CA GLN A 123 6.28 5.02 0.54
C GLN A 123 7.55 4.29 0.08
N ALA A 124 7.53 2.95 0.03
CA ALA A 124 8.67 2.15 -0.38
C ALA A 124 8.88 2.23 -1.90
N GLU A 125 7.81 2.08 -2.68
CA GLU A 125 7.78 2.23 -4.12
C GLU A 125 8.11 3.66 -4.53
N ALA A 126 7.67 4.68 -3.79
CA ALA A 126 8.01 6.07 -4.05
C ALA A 126 9.52 6.33 -3.92
N ILE A 127 10.17 5.71 -2.93
CA ILE A 127 11.63 5.78 -2.76
C ILE A 127 12.34 5.04 -3.90
N ILE A 128 11.83 3.88 -4.31
CA ILE A 128 12.41 3.09 -5.40
C ILE A 128 12.25 3.84 -6.73
N ASP A 129 11.07 4.37 -7.02
CA ASP A 129 10.76 5.09 -8.25
C ASP A 129 11.63 6.33 -8.38
N LYS A 130 11.84 7.06 -7.29
CA LYS A 130 12.72 8.26 -7.26
C LYS A 130 14.19 7.93 -7.56
N ASN A 131 14.68 6.78 -7.11
CA ASN A 131 16.11 6.48 -7.12
C ASN A 131 16.53 5.50 -8.24
N PHE A 132 15.62 4.65 -8.72
CA PHE A 132 15.97 3.49 -9.56
C PHE A 132 15.17 3.35 -10.85
N LYS A 133 14.00 4.01 -11.00
CA LYS A 133 13.23 3.94 -12.25
C LYS A 133 13.44 5.19 -13.11
N LYS A 134 13.57 4.96 -14.43
CA LYS A 134 13.59 6.03 -15.44
C LYS A 134 12.20 6.42 -15.93
N ASP A 135 11.24 5.49 -15.85
CA ASP A 135 9.91 5.66 -16.39
C ASP A 135 8.86 5.81 -15.29
N ALA A 136 7.88 6.69 -15.52
CA ALA A 136 6.76 6.89 -14.61
C ALA A 136 5.92 5.61 -14.50
N THR A 137 5.77 5.10 -13.28
CA THR A 137 4.84 3.99 -13.00
C THR A 137 3.49 4.57 -12.62
N TYR A 138 2.43 4.09 -13.28
CA TYR A 138 1.06 4.48 -12.97
C TYR A 138 0.44 3.44 -12.06
N TYR A 139 -0.46 3.87 -11.18
CA TYR A 139 -1.11 3.01 -10.19
C TYR A 139 -2.63 3.16 -10.30
N LEU A 140 -3.33 2.03 -10.23
CA LEU A 140 -4.78 1.94 -10.27
C LEU A 140 -5.24 1.17 -9.03
N ILE A 141 -6.11 1.80 -8.26
CA ILE A 141 -6.82 1.19 -7.14
C ILE A 141 -8.08 0.50 -7.70
N LEU A 142 -8.25 -0.75 -7.29
CA LEU A 142 -9.37 -1.63 -7.60
C LEU A 142 -10.03 -2.00 -6.26
N ASP A 143 -11.00 -1.18 -5.85
CA ASP A 143 -11.60 -1.23 -4.52
C ASP A 143 -12.96 -1.93 -4.55
N ASP A 144 -13.27 -2.69 -3.50
CA ASP A 144 -14.64 -3.07 -3.17
C ASP A 144 -15.08 -2.15 -2.03
N VAL A 145 -16.05 -1.28 -2.27
CA VAL A 145 -16.47 -0.27 -1.28
C VAL A 145 -17.04 -0.87 0.01
N PHE A 146 -17.35 -2.17 0.02
CA PHE A 146 -17.86 -2.88 1.19
C PHE A 146 -16.81 -3.76 1.86
N GLU A 147 -15.60 -3.86 1.34
CA GLU A 147 -14.52 -4.59 2.01
C GLU A 147 -13.43 -3.61 2.46
N ASP A 148 -12.83 -3.85 3.62
CA ASP A 148 -11.70 -3.03 4.09
C ASP A 148 -10.42 -3.26 3.23
N ALA A 149 -10.44 -4.26 2.36
CA ALA A 149 -9.30 -4.65 1.54
C ALA A 149 -9.26 -3.85 0.23
N CYS A 150 -8.32 -2.91 0.15
CA CYS A 150 -8.02 -2.18 -1.08
C CYS A 150 -6.95 -2.92 -1.91
N TYR A 151 -7.25 -3.19 -3.18
CA TYR A 151 -6.30 -3.80 -4.11
C TYR A 151 -5.71 -2.76 -5.06
N GLN A 152 -4.41 -2.88 -5.33
CA GLN A 152 -3.69 -1.98 -6.25
C GLN A 152 -2.99 -2.80 -7.34
N THR A 153 -3.04 -2.27 -8.56
CA THR A 153 -2.23 -2.74 -9.70
C THR A 153 -1.46 -1.57 -10.30
N SER A 154 -0.31 -1.85 -10.90
CA SER A 154 0.50 -0.82 -11.56
C SER A 154 0.68 -1.09 -13.06
N SER A 155 1.06 -0.06 -13.81
CA SER A 155 1.43 -0.19 -15.22
C SER A 155 2.60 -1.14 -15.44
N SER A 156 3.44 -1.32 -14.41
CA SER A 156 4.56 -2.25 -14.45
C SER A 156 4.14 -3.71 -14.21
N ASP A 157 2.94 -3.95 -13.65
CA ASP A 157 2.45 -5.30 -13.34
C ASP A 157 1.72 -5.94 -14.52
N LEU A 158 1.24 -5.14 -15.46
CA LEU A 158 0.58 -5.59 -16.68
C LEU A 158 1.58 -5.79 -17.82
N GLU A 159 1.13 -6.45 -18.89
CA GLU A 159 1.95 -6.71 -20.07
C GLU A 159 2.41 -5.43 -20.76
N SER A 160 1.52 -4.44 -20.91
CA SER A 160 1.87 -3.15 -21.49
C SER A 160 1.29 -1.94 -20.73
N VAL A 161 1.85 -0.75 -20.99
CA VAL A 161 1.29 0.52 -20.48
C VAL A 161 -0.05 0.83 -21.15
N ASP A 162 -0.26 0.37 -22.38
CA ASP A 162 -1.51 0.58 -23.10
C ASP A 162 -2.62 -0.31 -22.50
N ASP A 163 -2.30 -1.55 -22.12
CA ASP A 163 -3.20 -2.43 -21.36
C ASP A 163 -3.62 -1.78 -20.03
N PHE A 164 -2.68 -1.10 -19.36
CA PHE A 164 -2.98 -0.37 -18.13
C PHE A 164 -3.94 0.80 -18.39
N LYS A 165 -3.71 1.59 -19.45
CA LYS A 165 -4.60 2.71 -19.79
C LYS A 165 -5.99 2.21 -20.16
N GLN A 166 -6.08 1.14 -20.94
CA GLN A 166 -7.36 0.53 -21.30
C GLN A 166 -8.08 -0.01 -20.06
N LEU A 167 -7.39 -0.74 -19.19
CA LEU A 167 -7.96 -1.21 -17.93
C LEU A 167 -8.46 -0.04 -17.06
N ARG A 168 -7.67 1.04 -16.96
CA ARG A 168 -8.07 2.24 -16.21
C ARG A 168 -9.34 2.86 -16.77
N GLU A 169 -9.42 3.04 -18.09
CA GLU A 169 -10.60 3.58 -18.76
C GLU A 169 -11.83 2.71 -18.54
N GLU A 170 -11.70 1.39 -18.68
CA GLU A 170 -12.80 0.44 -18.43
C GLU A 170 -13.24 0.44 -16.97
N CYS A 171 -12.30 0.41 -16.02
CA CYS A 171 -12.59 0.48 -14.59
C CYS A 171 -13.27 1.80 -14.21
N PHE A 172 -12.84 2.94 -14.77
CA PHE A 172 -13.46 4.23 -14.49
C PHE A 172 -14.86 4.32 -15.08
N ALA A 173 -15.07 3.80 -16.29
CA ALA A 173 -16.40 3.74 -16.89
C ALA A 173 -17.36 2.88 -16.04
N ILE A 174 -16.88 1.75 -15.50
CA ILE A 174 -17.68 0.90 -14.59
C ILE A 174 -17.97 1.64 -13.28
N ALA A 175 -16.95 2.23 -12.65
CA ALA A 175 -17.11 2.96 -11.39
C ALA A 175 -18.05 4.16 -11.53
N GLU A 176 -17.99 4.90 -12.64
CA GLU A 176 -18.90 6.01 -12.94
C GLU A 176 -20.33 5.51 -13.21
N ALA A 177 -20.46 4.43 -13.98
CA ALA A 177 -21.75 3.87 -14.34
C ALA A 177 -22.49 3.29 -13.13
N TYR A 178 -21.81 2.56 -12.24
CA TYR A 178 -22.44 1.91 -11.09
C TYR A 178 -22.39 2.76 -9.82
N GLY A 179 -21.46 3.72 -9.73
CA GLY A 179 -21.45 4.77 -8.72
C GLY A 179 -21.43 4.25 -7.28
N ALA A 180 -20.80 3.10 -7.02
CA ALA A 180 -20.84 2.38 -5.74
C ALA A 180 -20.54 3.30 -4.53
N ARG A 181 -19.60 4.24 -4.69
CA ARG A 181 -19.21 5.25 -3.69
C ARG A 181 -20.15 6.47 -3.58
N ASN A 182 -20.91 6.77 -4.64
CA ASN A 182 -21.87 7.89 -4.69
C ASN A 182 -23.28 7.49 -4.22
N SER A 183 -23.52 6.19 -4.05
CA SER A 183 -24.74 5.66 -3.45
C SER A 183 -24.80 6.02 -1.97
N LYS A 184 -25.64 7.00 -1.61
CA LYS A 184 -25.88 7.46 -0.23
C LYS A 184 -26.24 6.35 0.76
N ASP A 185 -26.69 5.19 0.27
CA ASP A 185 -27.24 4.10 1.10
C ASP A 185 -26.24 3.02 1.51
N LYS A 186 -24.96 3.12 1.14
CA LYS A 186 -24.11 1.91 1.11
C LYS A 186 -22.66 2.03 1.58
N VAL A 187 -22.19 3.18 2.03
CA VAL A 187 -20.89 3.22 2.74
C VAL A 187 -21.11 2.67 4.17
N LYS A 188 -21.27 1.36 4.30
CA LYS A 188 -21.22 0.70 5.60
C LYS A 188 -19.76 0.60 6.01
N PHE A 189 -19.27 1.62 6.71
CA PHE A 189 -18.05 1.44 7.48
C PHE A 189 -18.33 0.34 8.51
N TYR A 190 -17.50 -0.70 8.56
CA TYR A 190 -17.58 -1.75 9.61
C TYR A 190 -17.37 -1.22 11.04
N TYR A 191 -17.22 0.10 11.21
CA TYR A 191 -17.16 0.82 12.47
C TYR A 191 -18.37 1.71 12.75
N GLU A 192 -19.45 1.65 11.96
CA GLU A 192 -20.73 2.20 12.44
C GLU A 192 -21.25 1.26 13.53
N LYS A 193 -20.90 1.60 14.78
CA LYS A 193 -21.59 1.11 15.98
C LYS A 193 -23.08 1.22 15.70
N SER A 194 -23.77 0.08 15.64
CA SER A 194 -25.21 0.04 15.78
C SER A 194 -25.57 0.80 17.06
N ASP A 195 -26.55 1.71 16.98
CA ASP A 195 -27.09 2.55 18.08
C ASP A 195 -27.70 1.74 19.25
N SER A 196 -27.33 0.48 19.44
CA SER A 196 -27.82 -0.40 20.49
C SER A 196 -26.77 -0.78 21.55
N ASP A 197 -25.52 -0.33 21.47
CA ASP A 197 -24.55 -0.59 22.56
C ASP A 197 -24.42 0.61 23.50
N VAL A 198 -25.33 0.63 24.47
CA VAL A 198 -25.25 1.42 25.70
C VAL A 198 -24.05 0.92 26.51
N GLY A 199 -22.87 1.50 26.29
CA GLY A 199 -21.69 1.19 27.11
C GLY A 199 -20.35 1.69 26.57
N SER A 200 -20.14 3.00 26.46
CA SER A 200 -18.78 3.53 26.27
C SER A 200 -18.54 4.92 26.86
N THR A 201 -18.97 5.19 28.10
CA THR A 201 -18.61 6.43 28.80
C THR A 201 -17.15 6.47 29.27
N GLU A 202 -16.47 5.32 29.37
CA GLU A 202 -15.09 5.27 29.92
C GLU A 202 -14.01 5.50 28.84
N ILE A 203 -14.21 5.05 27.61
CA ILE A 203 -13.20 5.17 26.55
C ILE A 203 -13.13 6.61 26.02
N ASP A 204 -14.28 7.28 25.92
CA ASP A 204 -14.34 8.68 25.47
C ASP A 204 -13.67 9.63 26.49
N ALA A 205 -13.74 9.32 27.79
CA ALA A 205 -13.05 10.07 28.84
C ALA A 205 -11.52 9.91 28.75
N VAL A 206 -11.03 8.70 28.47
CA VAL A 206 -9.58 8.43 28.29
C VAL A 206 -9.04 9.13 27.04
N ILE A 207 -9.82 9.20 25.96
CA ILE A 207 -9.41 9.89 24.73
C ILE A 207 -9.35 11.41 24.92
N GLU A 208 -10.28 12.01 25.68
CA GLU A 208 -10.20 13.43 26.03
C GLU A 208 -9.02 13.74 26.95
N GLU A 209 -8.78 12.91 27.97
CA GLU A 209 -7.66 13.09 28.90
C GLU A 209 -6.31 13.00 28.17
N THR A 210 -6.16 12.04 27.27
CA THR A 210 -4.93 11.88 26.45
C THR A 210 -4.74 13.06 25.47
N ARG A 211 -5.81 13.65 24.95
CA ARG A 211 -5.73 14.87 24.12
C ARG A 211 -5.37 16.10 24.93
N ALA A 212 -5.86 16.20 26.16
CA ALA A 212 -5.53 17.30 27.07
C ALA A 212 -4.05 17.24 27.51
N GLU A 213 -3.54 16.05 27.85
CA GLU A 213 -2.12 15.87 28.19
C GLU A 213 -1.20 16.22 27.01
N LYS A 214 -1.51 15.76 25.79
CA LYS A 214 -0.69 16.11 24.61
C LYS A 214 -0.65 17.61 24.33
N LYS A 215 -1.76 18.33 24.52
CA LYS A 215 -1.77 19.79 24.36
C LYS A 215 -0.95 20.48 25.44
N ALA A 216 -1.03 20.02 26.69
CA ALA A 216 -0.24 20.57 27.78
C ALA A 216 1.26 20.34 27.58
N ASP A 217 1.65 19.17 27.08
CA ASP A 217 3.05 18.86 26.77
C ASP A 217 3.58 19.70 25.59
N GLU A 218 2.78 19.89 24.54
CA GLU A 218 3.15 20.76 23.40
C GLU A 218 3.29 22.24 23.81
N GLU A 219 2.41 22.74 24.68
CA GLU A 219 2.49 24.10 25.23
C GLU A 219 3.70 24.27 26.16
N ALA A 220 4.01 23.28 27.00
CA ALA A 220 5.19 23.30 27.87
C ALA A 220 6.50 23.24 27.08
N GLU A 221 6.54 22.47 25.98
CA GLU A 221 7.73 22.41 25.11
C GLU A 221 7.91 23.72 24.31
N ALA A 222 6.81 24.34 23.87
CA ALA A 222 6.85 25.65 23.21
C ALA A 222 7.33 26.76 24.17
N LEU A 223 6.91 26.74 25.43
CA LEU A 223 7.34 27.69 26.44
C LEU A 223 8.84 27.56 26.73
N LYS A 224 9.35 26.32 26.86
CA LYS A 224 10.80 26.08 27.04
C LYS A 224 11.63 26.58 25.88
N ARG A 225 11.18 26.39 24.63
CA ARG A 225 11.89 26.91 23.46
C ARG A 225 11.88 28.44 23.41
N ALA A 226 10.80 29.08 23.84
CA ALA A 226 10.72 30.53 23.94
C ALA A 226 11.66 31.10 25.04
N GLU A 227 11.72 30.45 26.21
CA GLU A 227 12.67 30.82 27.28
C GLU A 227 14.12 30.64 26.84
N GLU A 228 14.43 29.56 26.12
CA GLU A 228 15.79 29.31 25.62
C GLU A 228 16.20 30.33 24.54
N GLN A 229 15.27 30.77 23.68
CA GLN A 229 15.52 31.87 22.73
C GLN A 229 15.73 33.20 23.44
N ALA A 230 14.88 33.55 24.42
CA ALA A 230 15.04 34.79 25.18
C ALA A 230 16.36 34.84 25.97
N ALA A 231 16.81 33.70 26.50
CA ALA A 231 18.11 33.60 27.18
C ALA A 231 19.29 33.83 26.21
N ARG A 232 19.21 33.31 24.99
CA ARG A 232 20.25 33.53 23.96
C ARG A 232 20.29 34.98 23.48
N GLU A 233 19.12 35.60 23.28
CA GLU A 233 19.04 37.02 22.91
C GLU A 233 19.58 37.94 24.02
N ALA A 234 19.32 37.61 25.29
CA ALA A 234 19.89 38.34 26.42
C ALA A 234 21.42 38.17 26.54
N GLU A 235 21.96 36.99 26.23
CA GLU A 235 23.40 36.75 26.22
C GLU A 235 24.10 37.48 25.07
N GLU A 236 23.50 37.52 23.87
CA GLU A 236 24.02 38.32 22.76
C GLU A 236 23.98 39.82 23.05
N ALA A 237 22.89 40.33 23.64
CA ALA A 237 22.78 41.73 24.03
C ALA A 237 23.80 42.12 25.12
N ALA A 238 24.12 41.22 26.04
CA ALA A 238 25.15 41.45 27.06
C ALA A 238 26.56 41.51 26.45
N LYS A 239 26.89 40.64 25.50
CA LYS A 239 28.18 40.67 24.78
C LYS A 239 28.32 41.94 23.93
N GLU A 240 27.26 42.36 23.26
CA GLU A 240 27.27 43.59 22.46
C GLU A 240 27.39 44.86 23.31
N ALA A 241 26.92 44.82 24.57
CA ALA A 241 27.12 45.90 25.54
C ALA A 241 28.55 45.91 26.13
N GLU A 242 29.17 44.74 26.28
CA GLU A 242 30.55 44.59 26.76
C GLU A 242 31.56 45.06 25.70
N GLU A 243 31.35 44.72 24.42
CA GLU A 243 32.17 45.23 23.30
C GLU A 243 32.07 46.77 23.17
N LYS A 244 30.89 47.36 23.37
CA LYS A 244 30.71 48.83 23.35
C LYS A 244 31.28 49.53 24.59
N ALA A 245 31.52 48.81 25.68
CA ALA A 245 32.17 49.34 26.87
C ALA A 245 33.71 49.32 26.73
N GLU A 246 34.28 48.28 26.09
CA GLU A 246 35.71 48.21 25.77
C GLU A 246 36.11 49.26 24.72
N GLU A 247 35.28 49.53 23.70
CA GLU A 247 35.55 50.61 22.72
C GLU A 247 35.58 52.03 23.35
N LYS A 248 34.97 52.22 24.53
CA LYS A 248 34.97 53.51 25.23
C LYS A 248 36.09 53.67 26.27
N SER A 249 36.79 52.61 26.66
CA SER A 249 37.95 52.72 27.56
C SER A 249 39.27 53.03 26.84
N ASP A 250 39.30 52.88 25.51
CA ASP A 250 40.48 53.17 24.69
C ASP A 250 40.52 54.62 24.13
N GLU A 251 39.54 55.47 24.46
CA GLU A 251 39.48 56.89 24.08
C GLU A 251 39.72 57.90 25.23
N GLU A 252 40.18 57.49 26.42
CA GLU A 252 40.68 58.39 27.49
C GLU A 252 42.20 58.35 27.69
#